data_AF-A0A964V2X7-F1
#
_entry.id   AF-A0A964V2X7-F1
#
_cell.length_a   1.000
_cell.length_b   1.000
_cell.length_c   1.000
_cell.angle_alpha   90.00
_cell.angle_beta   90.00
_cell.angle_gamma   90.00
#
_symmetry.space_group_name_H-M   'P 1'
#
loop_
_entity.id
_entity.type
_entity.pdbx_description
1 polymer ?
#
loop_
_entity_poly.entity_id
_entity_poly.type
_entity_poly.pdbx_seq_one_letter_code
_entity_poly.pdbx_strand_id
1 'polypeptide(L)'
;EPNPSPTPPAPWGSEPDLGVDSSFLRKRAEACETASEIIRKTRGVAEDANTDLARAAKDWDFVGSLDELQGRWEDLNRYVVQRLDQSAENFRLSADAYDTNETRTAAQFA
;
A
#
# COMPACT_ATOMS: atom_id res chain seq x y z
N GLU A 1 4.35 -56.63 11.36
CA GLU A 1 3.20 -55.70 11.31
C GLU A 1 3.29 -54.89 10.02
N PRO A 2 2.18 -54.60 9.32
CA PRO A 2 2.25 -53.77 8.13
C PRO A 2 2.42 -52.29 8.52
N ASN A 3 3.26 -51.59 7.76
CA ASN A 3 3.55 -50.16 7.94
C ASN A 3 2.28 -49.32 7.67
N PRO A 4 1.90 -48.37 8.54
CA PRO A 4 0.70 -47.56 8.28
C PRO A 4 0.90 -46.72 7.02
N SER A 5 -0.15 -46.63 6.20
CA SER A 5 -0.16 -45.77 5.01
C SER A 5 0.01 -44.31 5.41
N PRO A 6 0.76 -43.50 4.62
CA PRO A 6 0.91 -42.09 4.89
C PRO A 6 -0.45 -41.38 4.79
N THR A 7 -0.80 -40.64 5.83
CA THR A 7 -2.01 -39.82 5.87
C THR A 7 -1.93 -38.76 4.78
N PRO A 8 -2.96 -38.61 3.91
CA PRO A 8 -2.96 -37.56 2.91
C PRO A 8 -2.93 -36.17 3.59
N PRO A 9 -2.20 -35.19 3.04
CA PRO A 9 -2.14 -33.85 3.61
C PRO A 9 -3.54 -33.24 3.64
N ALA A 10 -3.79 -32.40 4.66
CA ALA A 10 -5.06 -31.71 4.79
C ALA A 10 -5.37 -30.89 3.51
N PRO A 11 -6.65 -30.79 3.10
CA PRO A 11 -7.04 -30.14 1.85
C PRO A 11 -6.74 -28.63 1.79
N TRP A 12 -6.31 -28.05 2.91
CA TRP A 12 -6.00 -26.63 3.08
C TRP A 12 -4.52 -26.28 2.82
N GLY A 13 -3.71 -27.26 2.40
CA GLY A 13 -2.28 -27.06 2.14
C GLY A 13 -1.42 -27.15 3.41
N SER A 14 -0.17 -26.68 3.30
CA SER A 14 0.82 -26.62 4.37
C SER A 14 0.31 -25.89 5.62
N GLU A 15 1.04 -26.02 6.74
CA GLU A 15 0.83 -25.21 7.94
C GLU A 15 0.57 -23.73 7.59
N PRO A 16 -0.35 -23.06 8.30
CA PRO A 16 -0.68 -21.65 8.03
C PRO A 16 0.61 -20.82 8.02
N ASP A 17 0.72 -19.89 7.07
CA ASP A 17 1.81 -18.93 7.05
C ASP A 17 1.70 -18.01 8.28
N LEU A 18 2.34 -18.43 9.37
CA LEU A 18 2.36 -17.72 10.66
C LEU A 18 3.04 -16.35 10.57
N GLY A 19 3.59 -15.96 9.40
CA GLY A 19 4.18 -14.64 9.18
C GLY A 19 3.16 -13.51 8.99
N VAL A 20 1.87 -13.83 8.79
CA VAL A 20 0.80 -12.84 8.65
C VAL A 20 -0.04 -12.82 9.93
N ASP A 21 0.22 -11.84 10.78
CA ASP A 21 -0.58 -11.51 11.96
C ASP A 21 -1.18 -10.09 11.84
N SER A 22 -2.03 -9.70 12.78
CA SER A 22 -2.62 -8.36 12.79
C SER A 22 -1.56 -7.25 12.88
N SER A 23 -0.47 -7.50 13.61
CA SER A 23 0.70 -6.60 13.70
C SER A 23 1.38 -6.37 12.35
N PHE A 24 1.59 -7.42 11.58
CA PHE A 24 2.13 -7.37 10.22
C PHE A 24 1.22 -6.55 9.32
N LEU A 25 -0.09 -6.80 9.35
CA LEU A 25 -1.06 -6.06 8.54
C LEU A 25 -1.09 -4.56 8.90
N ARG A 26 -1.02 -4.22 10.20
CA ARG A 26 -0.92 -2.82 10.65
C ARG A 26 0.35 -2.15 10.14
N LYS A 27 1.51 -2.84 10.20
CA LYS A 27 2.77 -2.34 9.60
C LYS A 27 2.65 -2.11 8.09
N ARG A 28 1.91 -2.96 7.37
CA ARG A 28 1.65 -2.76 5.94
C ARG A 28 0.78 -1.53 5.70
N ALA A 29 -0.22 -1.27 6.55
CA ALA A 29 -1.00 -0.04 6.50
C ALA A 29 -0.12 1.21 6.69
N GLU A 30 0.71 1.22 7.73
CA GLU A 30 1.66 2.31 8.02
C GLU A 30 2.63 2.57 6.87
N ALA A 31 3.12 1.50 6.23
CA ALA A 31 4.00 1.62 5.06
C ALA A 31 3.29 2.27 3.86
N CYS A 32 2.02 1.93 3.63
CA CYS A 32 1.20 2.57 2.60
C CYS A 32 0.99 4.06 2.89
N GLU A 33 0.70 4.41 4.15
CA GLU A 33 0.53 5.81 4.57
C GLU A 33 1.83 6.60 4.42
N THR A 34 2.96 6.05 4.87
CA THR A 34 4.28 6.66 4.72
C THR A 34 4.59 6.93 3.24
N ALA A 35 4.34 5.95 2.36
CA ALA A 35 4.53 6.11 0.93
C ALA A 35 3.60 7.20 0.34
N SER A 36 2.34 7.22 0.77
CA SER A 36 1.37 8.23 0.32
C SER A 36 1.82 9.65 0.71
N GLU A 37 2.35 9.83 1.93
CA GLU A 37 2.86 11.12 2.40
C GLU A 37 4.09 11.57 1.64
N ILE A 38 5.03 10.65 1.38
CA ILE A 38 6.22 10.95 0.58
C ILE A 38 5.80 11.44 -0.80
N ILE A 39 4.85 10.77 -1.45
CA ILE A 39 4.35 11.18 -2.77
C ILE A 39 3.60 12.51 -2.71
N ARG A 40 2.80 12.78 -1.68
CA ARG A 40 2.16 14.11 -1.53
C ARG A 40 3.19 15.23 -1.45
N LYS A 41 4.34 15.00 -0.81
CA LYS A 41 5.43 15.99 -0.67
C LYS A 41 6.15 16.27 -1.99
N THR A 42 6.19 15.32 -2.94
CA THR A 42 6.85 15.54 -4.24
C THR A 42 6.09 16.52 -5.14
N ARG A 43 4.78 16.73 -4.88
CA ARG A 43 3.95 17.67 -5.65
C ARG A 43 4.49 19.10 -5.57
N GLY A 44 4.76 19.60 -4.36
CA GLY A 44 5.29 20.96 -4.18
C GLY A 44 6.65 21.16 -4.84
N VAL A 45 7.55 20.18 -4.70
CA VAL A 45 8.87 20.21 -5.34
C VAL A 45 8.77 20.25 -6.88
N ALA A 46 7.80 19.53 -7.45
CA ALA A 46 7.57 19.54 -8.89
C ALA A 46 6.95 20.86 -9.38
N GLU A 47 6.02 21.45 -8.62
CA GLU A 47 5.43 22.76 -8.92
C GLU A 47 6.50 23.88 -8.87
N ASP A 48 7.37 23.87 -7.86
CA ASP A 48 8.48 24.81 -7.72
C ASP A 48 9.46 24.66 -8.91
N ALA A 49 9.86 23.43 -9.22
CA ALA A 49 10.76 23.14 -10.34
C ALA A 49 10.16 23.57 -11.69
N ASN A 50 8.84 23.38 -11.89
CA ASN A 50 8.18 23.84 -13.10
C ASN A 50 8.21 25.37 -13.22
N THR A 51 7.90 26.07 -12.13
CA THR A 51 7.92 27.53 -12.08
C THR A 51 9.32 28.10 -12.36
N ASP A 52 10.35 27.51 -11.77
CA ASP A 52 11.74 27.91 -11.98
C ASP A 52 12.19 27.67 -13.42
N LEU A 53 11.81 26.52 -14.01
CA LEU A 53 12.14 26.19 -15.39
C LEU A 53 11.43 27.10 -16.39
N ALA A 54 10.14 27.36 -16.21
CA ALA A 54 9.37 28.29 -17.04
C ALA A 54 9.93 29.71 -17.00
N ARG A 55 10.43 30.15 -15.83
CA ARG A 55 11.10 31.46 -15.70
C ARG A 55 12.44 31.50 -16.43
N ALA A 56 13.24 30.44 -16.35
CA ALA A 56 14.56 30.37 -16.97
C ALA A 56 14.51 30.21 -18.50
N ALA A 57 13.46 29.56 -19.02
CA ALA A 57 13.32 29.21 -20.43
C ALA A 57 12.18 29.95 -21.15
N LYS A 58 11.84 31.17 -20.71
CA LYS A 58 10.67 31.96 -21.13
C LYS A 58 10.42 32.06 -22.65
N ASP A 59 11.45 31.91 -23.47
CA ASP A 59 11.37 32.00 -24.94
C ASP A 59 11.58 30.66 -25.66
N TRP A 60 11.55 29.54 -24.93
CA TRP A 60 11.73 28.21 -25.52
C TRP A 60 10.37 27.56 -25.79
N ASP A 61 10.22 26.96 -26.97
CA ASP A 61 8.96 26.36 -27.43
C ASP A 61 8.44 25.21 -26.52
N PHE A 62 9.32 24.57 -25.73
CA PHE A 62 8.91 23.47 -24.85
C PHE A 62 8.20 23.92 -23.56
N VAL A 63 8.19 25.22 -23.22
CA VAL A 63 7.53 25.68 -21.98
C VAL A 63 6.03 25.34 -22.00
N GLY A 64 5.40 25.35 -23.18
CA GLY A 64 4.00 24.92 -23.33
C GLY A 64 3.75 23.42 -23.05
N SER A 65 4.77 22.55 -23.16
CA SER A 65 4.64 21.13 -22.82
C SER A 65 4.84 20.84 -21.33
N LEU A 66 5.35 21.81 -20.58
CA LEU A 66 5.55 21.68 -19.14
C LEU A 66 4.22 21.67 -18.37
N ASP A 67 3.23 22.44 -18.81
CA ASP A 67 1.89 22.45 -18.20
C ASP A 67 1.20 21.10 -18.39
N GLU A 68 1.32 20.49 -19.57
CA GLU A 68 0.78 19.15 -19.84
C GLU A 68 1.50 18.09 -18.99
N LEU A 69 2.83 18.18 -18.88
CA LEU A 69 3.61 17.28 -18.03
C LEU A 69 3.22 17.41 -16.55
N GLN A 70 3.05 18.64 -16.07
CA GLN A 70 2.58 18.92 -14.71
C GLN A 70 1.20 18.30 -14.47
N GLY A 71 0.24 18.51 -15.39
CA GLY A 71 -1.09 17.93 -15.26
C GLY A 71 -1.06 16.41 -15.17
N ARG A 72 -0.31 15.74 -16.05
CA ARG A 72 -0.14 14.27 -16.03
C ARG A 72 0.52 13.77 -14.76
N TRP A 73 1.50 14.50 -14.23
CA TRP A 73 2.15 14.20 -12.97
C TRP A 73 1.19 14.31 -11.79
N GLU A 74 0.39 15.38 -11.73
CA GLU A 74 -0.61 15.57 -10.69
C GLU A 74 -1.70 14.49 -10.73
N ASP A 75 -2.17 14.12 -11.92
CA ASP A 75 -3.13 13.03 -12.10
C ASP A 75 -2.59 11.70 -11.59
N LEU A 76 -1.34 11.36 -11.95
CA LEU A 76 -0.67 10.15 -11.49
C LEU A 76 -0.51 10.16 -9.96
N ASN A 77 -0.04 11.27 -9.39
CA ASN A 77 0.13 11.40 -7.95
C ASN A 77 -1.19 11.21 -7.21
N ARG A 78 -2.29 11.83 -7.67
CA ARG A 78 -3.61 11.64 -7.05
C ARG A 78 -4.04 10.19 -7.10
N TYR A 79 -3.89 9.53 -8.26
CA TYR A 79 -4.26 8.13 -8.42
C TYR A 79 -3.46 7.20 -7.51
N VAL A 80 -2.13 7.34 -7.46
CA VAL A 80 -1.27 6.49 -6.62
C VAL A 80 -1.55 6.71 -5.15
N VAL A 81 -1.67 7.96 -4.70
CA VAL A 81 -2.00 8.29 -3.31
C VAL A 81 -3.33 7.67 -2.90
N GLN A 82 -4.38 7.84 -3.71
CA GLN A 82 -5.70 7.26 -3.41
C GLN A 82 -5.64 5.72 -3.28
N ARG A 83 -4.85 5.05 -4.13
CA ARG A 83 -4.68 3.59 -4.04
C ARG A 83 -3.90 3.16 -2.81
N LEU A 84 -2.92 3.94 -2.38
CA LEU A 84 -2.15 3.68 -1.16
C LEU A 84 -3.04 3.86 0.07
N ASP A 85 -3.82 4.95 0.13
CA ASP A 85 -4.77 5.19 1.21
C ASP A 85 -5.81 4.06 1.31
N GLN A 86 -6.39 3.65 0.17
CA GLN A 86 -7.33 2.53 0.15
C GLN A 86 -6.68 1.21 0.58
N SER A 87 -5.43 0.98 0.20
CA SER A 87 -4.69 -0.22 0.62
C SER A 87 -4.43 -0.21 2.12
N ALA A 88 -4.07 0.95 2.69
CA ALA A 88 -3.86 1.10 4.12
C ALA A 88 -5.14 0.77 4.91
N GLU A 89 -6.28 1.28 4.47
CA GLU A 89 -7.58 0.98 5.08
C GLU A 89 -7.91 -0.52 5.00
N ASN A 90 -7.71 -1.13 3.84
CA ASN A 90 -7.96 -2.57 3.68
C ASN A 90 -7.06 -3.41 4.60
N PHE A 91 -5.80 -3.01 4.80
CA PHE A 91 -4.90 -3.67 5.75
C PHE A 91 -5.39 -3.53 7.19
N ARG A 92 -5.91 -2.36 7.59
CA ARG A 92 -6.50 -2.15 8.93
C ARG A 92 -7.74 -3.01 9.15
N LEU A 93 -8.69 -2.98 8.21
CA LEU A 93 -9.89 -3.81 8.27
C LEU A 93 -9.55 -5.31 8.37
N SER A 94 -8.52 -5.73 7.63
CA SER A 94 -8.02 -7.10 7.71
C SER A 94 -7.41 -7.38 9.09
N ALA A 95 -6.57 -6.50 9.62
CA ALA A 95 -5.97 -6.66 10.95
C ALA A 95 -7.03 -6.78 12.06
N ASP A 96 -8.06 -5.92 12.03
CA ASP A 96 -9.15 -5.94 12.99
C ASP A 96 -9.96 -7.25 12.91
N ALA A 97 -10.13 -7.81 11.70
CA ALA A 97 -10.77 -9.09 11.50
C ALA A 97 -9.93 -10.26 12.07
N TYR A 98 -8.60 -10.21 11.93
CA TYR A 98 -7.68 -11.17 12.56
C TYR A 98 -7.78 -11.11 14.09
N ASP A 99 -7.68 -9.91 14.68
CA ASP A 99 -7.80 -9.70 16.14
C ASP A 99 -9.14 -10.22 16.69
N THR A 100 -10.23 -9.96 15.96
CA THR A 100 -11.58 -10.42 16.32
C THR A 100 -11.67 -11.94 16.28
N ASN A 101 -11.08 -12.58 15.27
CA ASN A 101 -11.12 -14.03 15.11
C ASN A 101 -10.30 -14.75 16.19
N GLU A 102 -9.12 -14.22 16.52
CA GLU A 102 -8.29 -14.73 17.59
C GLU A 102 -9.01 -14.62 18.94
N THR A 103 -9.59 -13.46 19.25
CA THR A 103 -10.36 -13.24 20.48
C THR A 103 -11.55 -14.19 20.59
N ARG A 104 -12.31 -14.38 19.51
CA ARG A 104 -13.45 -15.32 19.47
C ARG A 104 -13.00 -16.75 19.73
N THR A 105 -11.91 -17.17 19.10
CA THR A 105 -11.38 -18.53 19.25
C THR A 105 -10.89 -18.75 20.68
N ALA A 106 -10.12 -17.81 21.24
CA ALA A 106 -9.66 -17.89 22.62
C ALA A 106 -10.83 -17.99 23.63
N ALA A 107 -11.91 -17.24 23.42
CA ALA A 107 -13.11 -17.30 24.25
C ALA A 107 -13.89 -18.62 24.16
N GLN A 108 -13.73 -19.40 23.07
CA GLN A 108 -14.36 -20.72 22.93
C GLN A 108 -13.64 -21.83 23.69
N PHE A 109 -12.38 -21.60 24.06
CA PHE A 109 -11.53 -22.57 24.78
C PHE A 109 -11.23 -22.18 26.24
N ALA A 110 -11.79 -21.06 26.71
CA ALA A 110 -11.75 -20.60 28.10
C ALA A 110 -13.02 -21.04 28.85
#